data_AF-A0A523ZTM7-F1
#
_entry.id   AF-A0A523ZTM7-F1
#
_cell.length_a   1.000
_cell.length_b   1.000
_cell.length_c   1.000
_cell.angle_alpha   90.00
_cell.angle_beta   90.00
_cell.angle_gamma   90.00
#
_symmetry.space_group_name_H-M   'P 1'
#
loop_
_entity.id
_entity.type
_entity.pdbx_description
1 polymer ?
#
loop_
_entity_poly.entity_id
_entity_poly.type
_entity_poly.pdbx_seq_one_letter_code
_entity_poly.pdbx_strand_id
1 'polypeptide(L)'
;MAKFKIIISDPETGKARFTEVEGTRAVPLIGKKTGEMVNGSVVGTPGYKLQITGGSDKDGFPIRPNVHGGVRIRVILSEGVGFHSHRKGERRRKTLRGNVITEDIVQINMKIVEKPKKAKGVKKAKVKVKTPEKTEKEGGPSTEKTTQTT
;
A
#
# COMPACT_ATOMS: atom_id res chain seq x y z
N MET A 1 8.07 0.51 -15.47
CA MET A 1 6.71 0.54 -14.90
C MET A 1 6.78 1.07 -13.49
N ALA A 2 5.80 1.88 -13.07
CA ALA A 2 5.69 2.29 -11.67
C ALA A 2 5.45 1.08 -10.75
N LYS A 3 6.25 0.97 -9.69
CA LYS A 3 6.14 -0.01 -8.61
C LYS A 3 5.99 0.76 -7.30
N PHE A 4 4.81 0.72 -6.71
CA PHE A 4 4.51 1.42 -5.47
C PHE A 4 4.43 0.44 -4.29
N LYS A 5 5.17 0.74 -3.22
CA LYS A 5 4.97 0.13 -1.90
C LYS A 5 3.92 0.95 -1.15
N ILE A 6 2.70 0.43 -1.08
CA ILE A 6 1.59 1.14 -0.42
C ILE A 6 1.47 0.65 1.02
N ILE A 7 1.49 1.57 1.98
CA ILE A 7 1.27 1.29 3.39
C ILE A 7 -0.15 1.72 3.75
N ILE A 8 -1.01 0.75 4.07
CA ILE A 8 -2.37 0.99 4.55
C ILE A 8 -2.38 0.92 6.07
N SER A 9 -2.70 2.04 6.71
CA SER A 9 -2.84 2.16 8.16
C SER A 9 -4.30 2.17 8.59
N ASP A 10 -4.67 1.26 9.49
CA ASP A 10 -5.96 1.25 10.17
C ASP A 10 -5.89 2.04 11.48
N PRO A 11 -6.54 3.22 11.59
CA PRO A 11 -6.47 4.05 12.78
C PRO A 11 -7.19 3.44 14.00
N GLU A 12 -8.14 2.51 13.83
CA GLU A 12 -8.85 1.90 14.96
C GLU A 12 -8.05 0.76 15.60
N THR A 13 -7.31 0.00 14.80
CA THR A 13 -6.53 -1.15 15.30
C THR A 13 -5.06 -0.83 15.52
N GLY A 14 -4.59 0.35 15.09
CA GLY A 14 -3.20 0.78 15.16
C GLY A 14 -2.25 -0.04 14.27
N LYS A 15 -2.78 -0.88 13.38
CA LYS A 15 -2.00 -1.78 12.53
C LYS A 15 -1.83 -1.21 11.13
N ALA A 16 -0.60 -1.26 10.64
CA ALA A 16 -0.27 -1.02 9.25
C ALA A 16 -0.04 -2.35 8.52
N ARG A 17 -0.42 -2.40 7.24
CA ARG A 17 -0.05 -3.47 6.30
C ARG A 17 0.57 -2.84 5.06
N PHE A 18 1.60 -3.46 4.50
CA PHE A 18 2.11 -3.05 3.20
C PHE A 18 1.49 -3.91 2.10
N THR A 19 1.38 -3.36 0.90
CA THR A 19 0.94 -4.06 -0.31
C THR A 19 1.74 -3.51 -1.46
N GLU A 20 2.36 -4.39 -2.24
CA GLU A 20 3.08 -4.00 -3.45
C GLU A 20 2.10 -3.92 -4.62
N VAL A 21 2.19 -2.84 -5.38
CA VAL A 21 1.28 -2.53 -6.48
C VAL A 21 2.11 -2.15 -7.70
N GLU A 22 1.86 -2.85 -8.81
CA GLU A 22 2.64 -2.73 -10.04
C GLU A 22 1.74 -2.44 -11.23
N GLY A 23 2.29 -1.74 -12.23
CA GLY A 23 1.72 -1.62 -13.58
C GLY A 23 0.27 -1.13 -13.61
N THR A 24 -0.66 -2.00 -13.98
CA THR A 24 -2.08 -1.68 -14.23
C THR A 24 -2.80 -1.11 -13.00
N ARG A 25 -2.46 -1.57 -11.79
CA ARG A 25 -3.05 -1.06 -10.54
C ARG A 25 -2.37 0.23 -10.05
N ALA A 26 -1.21 0.58 -10.58
CA ALA A 26 -0.47 1.79 -10.24
C ALA A 26 -1.01 3.02 -10.99
N VAL A 27 -1.47 2.86 -12.23
CA VAL A 27 -1.97 3.96 -13.10
C VAL A 27 -3.00 4.87 -12.41
N PRO A 28 -4.06 4.35 -11.73
CA PRO A 28 -5.10 5.21 -11.13
C PRO A 28 -4.64 6.04 -9.92
N LEU A 29 -3.43 5.76 -9.40
CA LEU A 29 -2.83 6.50 -8.29
C LEU A 29 -1.96 7.67 -8.77
N ILE A 30 -1.45 7.60 -10.00
CA ILE A 30 -0.67 8.68 -10.61
C ILE A 30 -1.59 9.88 -10.88
N GLY A 31 -1.11 11.09 -10.62
CA GLY A 31 -1.88 12.33 -10.74
C GLY A 31 -2.79 12.66 -9.55
N LYS A 32 -2.99 11.72 -8.61
CA LYS A 32 -3.75 11.99 -7.37
C LYS A 32 -3.00 12.92 -6.43
N LYS A 33 -3.73 13.76 -5.69
CA LYS A 33 -3.15 14.66 -4.68
C LYS A 33 -3.17 14.04 -3.29
N THR A 34 -2.17 14.41 -2.49
CA THR A 34 -2.13 14.12 -1.06
C THR A 34 -3.34 14.76 -0.38
N GLY A 35 -4.08 13.98 0.42
CA GLY A 35 -5.34 14.35 1.06
C GLY A 35 -6.58 13.82 0.35
N GLU A 36 -6.50 13.41 -0.92
CA GLU A 36 -7.63 12.86 -1.68
C GLU A 36 -8.03 11.46 -1.19
N MET A 37 -9.32 11.13 -1.39
CA MET A 37 -9.88 9.81 -1.13
C MET A 37 -9.82 8.94 -2.38
N VAL A 38 -9.47 7.66 -2.20
CA VAL A 38 -9.31 6.64 -3.24
C VAL A 38 -10.02 5.36 -2.80
N ASN A 39 -10.64 4.67 -3.75
CA ASN A 39 -11.29 3.38 -3.50
C ASN A 39 -10.23 2.28 -3.29
N GLY A 40 -10.32 1.56 -2.17
CA GLY A 40 -9.37 0.50 -1.80
C GLY A 40 -9.27 -0.67 -2.79
N SER A 41 -10.23 -0.80 -3.71
CA SER A 41 -10.19 -1.76 -4.83
C SER A 41 -8.89 -1.67 -5.65
N VAL A 42 -8.32 -0.47 -5.80
CA VAL A 42 -7.04 -0.24 -6.51
C VAL A 42 -5.86 -0.94 -5.82
N VAL A 43 -5.92 -1.04 -4.47
CA VAL A 43 -4.87 -1.60 -3.60
C VAL A 43 -5.26 -3.00 -3.09
N GLY A 44 -6.25 -3.65 -3.68
CA GLY A 44 -6.69 -5.00 -3.26
C GLY A 44 -7.44 -5.05 -1.92
N THR A 45 -7.93 -3.91 -1.42
CA THR A 45 -8.81 -3.81 -0.24
C THR A 45 -10.20 -3.31 -0.64
N PRO A 46 -10.99 -4.11 -1.38
CA PRO A 46 -12.30 -3.68 -1.88
C PRO A 46 -13.26 -3.31 -0.76
N GLY A 47 -14.07 -2.26 -0.99
CA GLY A 47 -15.06 -1.75 -0.05
C GLY A 47 -14.54 -0.76 1.00
N TYR A 48 -13.23 -0.56 1.13
CA TYR A 48 -12.66 0.47 2.00
C TYR A 48 -12.46 1.80 1.24
N LYS A 49 -12.71 2.94 1.90
CA LYS A 49 -12.22 4.24 1.43
C LYS A 49 -10.90 4.56 2.10
N LEU A 50 -9.88 4.79 1.28
CA LEU A 50 -8.52 5.13 1.71
C LEU A 50 -8.28 6.62 1.43
N GLN A 51 -7.60 7.31 2.34
CA GLN A 51 -7.08 8.67 2.11
C GLN A 51 -5.57 8.63 1.96
N ILE A 52 -5.04 9.27 0.92
CA ILE A 52 -3.59 9.44 0.75
C ILE A 52 -3.10 10.45 1.80
N THR A 53 -2.22 10.04 2.71
CA THR A 53 -1.67 10.94 3.75
C THR A 53 -0.29 11.50 3.39
N GLY A 54 0.44 10.85 2.49
CA GLY A 54 1.75 11.30 2.00
C GLY A 54 2.53 10.14 1.39
N GLY A 55 3.86 10.27 1.36
CA GLY A 55 4.73 9.28 0.76
C GLY A 55 6.17 9.76 0.64
N SER A 56 7.01 8.95 -0.01
CA SER A 56 8.44 9.21 -0.21
C SER A 56 8.85 8.94 -1.65
N ASP A 57 9.59 9.90 -2.20
CA ASP A 57 10.33 9.81 -3.46
C ASP A 57 11.42 8.72 -3.40
N LYS A 58 11.91 8.24 -4.55
CA LYS A 58 13.01 7.28 -4.68
C LYS A 58 14.27 7.71 -3.91
N ASP A 59 14.55 9.01 -3.86
CA ASP A 59 15.71 9.58 -3.16
C ASP A 59 15.40 9.92 -1.70
N GLY A 60 14.30 9.43 -1.14
CA GLY A 60 13.89 9.63 0.25
C GLY A 60 13.29 11.00 0.57
N PHE A 61 13.07 11.87 -0.42
CA PHE A 61 12.39 13.15 -0.20
C PHE A 61 10.91 12.94 0.15
N PRO A 62 10.42 13.51 1.27
CA PRO A 62 9.02 13.35 1.66
C PRO A 62 8.12 14.25 0.81
N ILE A 63 6.90 13.76 0.58
CA ILE A 63 5.79 14.51 0.00
C ILE A 63 5.22 15.47 1.05
N ARG A 64 5.01 16.74 0.68
CA ARG A 64 4.41 17.75 1.58
C ARG A 64 3.13 18.33 0.95
N PRO A 65 1.96 18.26 1.62
CA PRO A 65 0.67 18.65 1.02
C PRO A 65 0.59 20.12 0.60
N ASN A 66 1.34 21.00 1.29
CA ASN A 66 1.38 22.44 1.05
C ASN A 66 2.18 22.83 -0.23
N VAL A 67 2.95 21.91 -0.81
CA VAL A 67 3.76 22.18 -2.01
C VAL A 67 3.01 21.64 -3.21
N HIS A 68 2.60 22.49 -4.16
CA HIS A 68 1.80 22.04 -5.31
C HIS A 68 2.65 21.35 -6.38
N GLY A 69 2.03 20.40 -7.09
CA GLY A 69 2.59 19.76 -8.28
C GLY A 69 3.36 18.48 -7.98
N GLY A 70 3.92 17.87 -9.03
CA GLY A 70 4.65 16.61 -8.96
C GLY A 70 6.17 16.75 -8.91
N VAL A 71 6.72 17.97 -8.80
CA VAL A 71 8.16 18.25 -8.93
C VAL A 71 8.87 18.36 -7.57
N ARG A 72 10.20 18.37 -7.59
CA ARG A 72 11.05 18.61 -6.41
C ARG A 72 11.35 20.11 -6.26
N ILE A 73 11.09 20.67 -5.08
CA ILE A 73 11.23 22.12 -4.82
C ILE A 73 12.06 22.35 -3.54
N ARG A 74 12.96 23.35 -3.57
CA ARG A 74 13.78 23.77 -2.42
C ARG A 74 13.13 24.88 -1.61
N VAL A 75 12.39 24.49 -0.56
CA VAL A 75 11.63 25.39 0.32
C VAL A 75 12.43 25.69 1.60
N ILE A 76 12.30 26.91 2.14
CA ILE A 76 12.82 27.25 3.48
C ILE A 76 11.83 26.75 4.53
N LEU A 77 12.23 25.74 5.31
CA LEU A 77 11.43 25.20 6.40
C LEU A 77 11.91 25.74 7.75
N SER A 78 10.95 26.01 8.64
CA SER A 78 11.21 26.27 10.06
C SER A 78 10.93 25.05 10.93
N GLU A 79 9.96 24.20 10.54
CA GLU A 79 9.60 22.95 11.22
C GLU A 79 8.70 22.07 10.33
N GLY A 80 8.54 20.80 10.68
CA GLY A 80 7.52 19.88 10.19
C GLY A 80 8.04 18.78 9.26
N VAL A 81 7.19 18.32 8.34
CA VAL A 81 7.51 17.22 7.42
C VAL A 81 8.76 17.56 6.58
N GLY A 82 9.82 16.76 6.76
CA GLY A 82 11.12 16.92 6.09
C GLY A 82 12.15 17.80 6.81
N PHE A 83 11.80 18.45 7.93
CA PHE A 83 12.76 19.21 8.74
C PHE A 83 12.34 19.31 10.21
N HIS A 84 13.12 18.70 11.09
CA HIS A 84 13.01 18.85 12.53
C HIS A 84 14.14 19.78 13.02
N SER A 85 13.78 20.84 13.73
CA SER A 85 14.71 21.89 14.15
C SER A 85 15.31 21.57 15.51
N HIS A 86 16.64 21.52 15.59
CA HIS A 86 17.34 21.27 16.86
C HIS A 86 17.47 22.53 17.72
N ARG A 87 17.38 23.72 17.10
CA ARG A 87 17.43 25.02 17.79
C ARG A 87 16.17 25.83 17.50
N LYS A 88 15.64 26.50 18.52
CA LYS A 88 14.46 27.38 18.40
C LYS A 88 14.76 28.50 17.39
N GLY A 89 13.93 28.61 16.36
CA GLY A 89 14.09 29.61 15.29
C GLY A 89 15.05 29.20 14.16
N GLU A 90 15.61 28.00 14.16
CA GLU A 90 16.39 27.50 13.02
C GLU A 90 15.50 27.41 11.77
N ARG A 91 15.98 27.94 10.64
CA ARG A 91 15.32 27.80 9.33
C ARG A 91 16.33 27.29 8.32
N ARG A 92 16.00 26.21 7.61
CA ARG A 92 16.89 25.59 6.64
C ARG A 92 16.18 25.36 5.30
N ARG A 93 16.89 25.65 4.21
CA ARG A 93 16.41 25.31 2.87
C ARG A 93 16.59 23.81 2.62
N LYS A 94 15.49 23.11 2.35
CA LYS A 94 15.45 21.65 2.14
C LYS A 94 14.68 21.34 0.84
N THR A 95 15.10 20.29 0.14
CA THR A 95 14.37 19.76 -1.02
C THR A 95 13.21 18.89 -0.53
N LEU A 96 12.04 19.07 -1.13
CA LEU A 96 10.80 18.33 -0.84
C LEU A 96 10.15 17.91 -2.15
N ARG A 97 9.30 16.88 -2.12
CA ARG A 97 8.41 16.55 -3.24
C ARG A 97 7.07 17.27 -3.08
N GLY A 98 6.52 17.76 -4.19
CA GLY A 98 5.16 18.30 -4.23
C GLY A 98 4.08 17.24 -3.96
N ASN A 99 2.85 17.70 -3.81
CA ASN A 99 1.71 16.94 -3.30
C ASN A 99 1.06 15.97 -4.30
N VAL A 100 1.44 15.99 -5.57
CA VAL A 100 0.91 15.11 -6.63
C VAL A 100 1.73 13.82 -6.72
N ILE A 101 1.04 12.68 -6.80
CA ILE A 101 1.68 11.38 -7.01
C ILE A 101 2.18 11.25 -8.46
N THR A 102 3.46 10.93 -8.60
CA THR A 102 4.19 10.71 -9.86
C THR A 102 4.94 9.37 -9.81
N GLU A 103 5.39 8.88 -10.97
CA GLU A 103 6.05 7.57 -11.09
C GLU A 103 7.36 7.41 -10.28
N ASP A 104 8.04 8.52 -9.96
CA ASP A 104 9.27 8.51 -9.14
C ASP A 104 9.05 8.11 -7.67
N ILE A 105 7.81 8.08 -7.20
CA ILE A 105 7.49 7.77 -5.80
C ILE A 105 7.65 6.27 -5.57
N VAL A 106 8.33 5.89 -4.50
CA VAL A 106 8.52 4.48 -4.13
C VAL A 106 7.50 4.06 -3.07
N GLN A 107 7.16 4.94 -2.14
CA GLN A 107 6.26 4.64 -1.03
C GLN A 107 5.07 5.61 -0.98
N ILE A 108 3.86 5.06 -0.85
CA ILE A 108 2.63 5.83 -0.63
C ILE A 108 2.03 5.41 0.71
N ASN A 109 1.73 6.39 1.57
CA ASN A 109 1.07 6.17 2.85
C ASN A 109 -0.43 6.47 2.72
N MET A 110 -1.26 5.54 3.17
CA MET A 110 -2.72 5.64 3.12
C MET A 110 -3.33 5.36 4.50
N LYS A 111 -4.41 6.07 4.82
CA LYS A 111 -5.22 5.89 6.04
C LYS A 111 -6.60 5.37 5.65
N ILE A 112 -7.11 4.37 6.36
CA ILE A 112 -8.52 3.97 6.23
C ILE A 112 -9.42 5.05 6.85
N VAL A 113 -10.35 5.60 6.06
CA VAL A 113 -11.33 6.61 6.52
C VAL A 113 -12.69 5.97 6.77
N GLU A 114 -13.19 5.20 5.81
CA GLU A 114 -14.44 4.44 5.96
C GLU A 114 -14.17 2.94 5.77
N LYS A 115 -14.72 2.15 6.69
CA LYS A 115 -14.76 0.69 6.60
C LYS A 115 -16.12 0.26 6.05
N PRO A 116 -16.19 -0.73 5.15
CA PRO A 116 -17.46 -1.30 4.75
C PRO A 116 -18.10 -1.97 5.96
N LYS A 117 -19.43 -1.91 6.08
CA LYS A 117 -20.19 -2.65 7.11
C LYS A 117 -20.19 -4.16 6.80
N LYS A 118 -19.06 -4.84 7.02
CA LYS A 118 -18.96 -6.30 7.10
C LYS A 118 -18.26 -6.70 8.40
N ALA A 119 -19.05 -7.28 9.30
CA ALA A 119 -18.67 -8.05 10.49
C ALA A 119 -17.46 -7.56 11.31
N LYS A 120 -17.72 -6.85 12.41
CA LYS A 120 -16.85 -6.93 13.60
C LYS A 120 -16.88 -8.37 14.12
N GLY A 121 -15.88 -9.19 13.80
CA GLY A 121 -15.71 -10.47 14.49
C GLY A 121 -14.97 -11.58 13.75
N VAL A 122 -13.63 -11.55 13.78
CA VAL A 122 -12.85 -12.74 14.21
C VAL A 122 -11.63 -12.27 15.02
N LYS A 123 -11.75 -12.29 16.36
CA LYS A 123 -10.61 -12.55 17.26
C LYS A 123 -10.67 -14.05 17.61
N LYS A 124 -9.53 -14.63 18.02
CA LYS A 124 -9.23 -16.09 18.14
C LYS A 124 -8.83 -16.71 16.78
N ALA A 125 -7.87 -17.63 16.68
CA ALA A 125 -6.89 -18.12 17.66
C ALA A 125 -5.58 -18.54 16.94
N LYS A 126 -4.51 -18.79 17.71
CA LYS A 126 -3.30 -19.44 17.20
C LYS A 126 -3.63 -20.89 16.82
N VAL A 127 -3.29 -21.33 15.60
CA VAL A 127 -3.16 -22.76 15.27
C VAL A 127 -1.84 -22.95 14.52
N LYS A 128 -0.95 -23.77 15.10
CA LYS A 128 0.27 -24.26 14.46
C LYS A 128 -0.05 -25.55 13.69
N VAL A 129 0.22 -25.59 12.39
CA VAL A 129 0.44 -26.80 11.58
C VAL A 129 1.47 -26.34 10.52
N LYS A 130 2.78 -26.57 10.62
CA LYS A 130 3.56 -27.82 10.72
C LYS A 130 3.21 -28.82 9.61
N THR A 131 3.99 -28.79 8.55
CA THR A 131 4.16 -29.84 7.51
C THR A 131 4.23 -31.23 8.15
N PRO A 132 3.62 -32.24 7.51
CA PRO A 132 4.46 -33.27 6.89
C PRO A 132 3.99 -33.71 5.49
N GLU A 133 4.94 -34.00 4.61
CA GLU A 133 4.76 -34.88 3.45
C GLU A 133 5.15 -36.33 3.82
N LYS A 134 4.77 -37.28 2.94
CA LYS A 134 4.94 -38.75 3.02
C LYS A 134 3.89 -39.42 3.96
N THR A 135 3.37 -40.61 3.67
CA THR A 135 4.03 -41.77 3.03
C THR A 135 3.02 -42.70 2.29
N GLU A 136 3.41 -43.17 1.10
CA GLU A 136 3.13 -44.46 0.39
C GLU A 136 1.74 -45.14 0.29
N LYS A 137 1.43 -45.61 -0.97
CA LYS A 137 0.91 -46.94 -1.43
C LYS A 137 -0.42 -47.47 -0.81
N GLU A 138 -1.23 -48.35 -1.40
CA GLU A 138 -1.27 -49.25 -2.59
C GLU A 138 -2.66 -49.04 -3.27
N GLY A 139 -3.08 -49.54 -4.45
CA GLY A 139 -2.63 -50.52 -5.43
C GLY A 139 -3.76 -50.70 -6.48
N GLY A 140 -3.47 -51.20 -7.69
CA GLY A 140 -4.48 -51.60 -8.70
C GLY A 140 -4.82 -53.11 -8.60
N PRO A 141 -5.57 -53.74 -9.55
CA PRO A 141 -6.00 -53.28 -10.89
C PRO A 141 -7.57 -53.14 -10.97
N SER A 142 -8.37 -53.32 -12.04
CA SER A 142 -8.20 -53.81 -13.42
C SER A 142 -9.31 -53.34 -14.41
N THR A 143 -9.18 -53.75 -15.69
CA THR A 143 -10.18 -54.14 -16.74
C THR A 143 -11.70 -53.93 -16.44
N GLU A 144 -12.58 -53.52 -17.37
CA GLU A 144 -12.63 -53.74 -18.84
C GLU A 144 -13.80 -52.93 -19.49
N LYS A 145 -13.95 -52.96 -20.84
CA LYS A 145 -15.13 -52.55 -21.67
C LYS A 145 -15.36 -51.03 -21.87
N THR A 146 -15.85 -50.52 -23.01
CA THR A 146 -15.96 -51.00 -24.41
C THR A 146 -16.04 -49.76 -25.34
N THR A 147 -15.65 -49.92 -26.60
CA THR A 147 -15.72 -48.93 -27.69
C THR A 147 -17.14 -48.42 -28.01
N GLN A 148 -17.25 -47.15 -28.45
CA GLN A 148 -18.09 -46.72 -29.57
C GLN A 148 -17.77 -45.27 -29.98
N THR A 149 -17.45 -45.08 -31.26
CA THR A 149 -17.38 -43.78 -31.95
C THR A 149 -18.19 -43.95 -33.23
N THR A 150 -19.01 -42.94 -33.56
CA THR A 150 -19.76 -42.80 -34.81
C THR A 150 -19.26 -41.55 -35.54
#